data_AF-A0A096ALM1-F1
#
_entry.id   AF-A0A096ALM1-F1
#
_cell.length_a   1.000
_cell.length_b   1.000
_cell.length_c   1.000
_cell.angle_alpha   90.00
_cell.angle_beta   90.00
_cell.angle_gamma   90.00
#
_symmetry.space_group_name_H-M   'P 1'
#
loop_
_entity.id
_entity.type
_entity.pdbx_description
1 polymer ?
#
loop_
_entity_poly.entity_id
_entity_poly.type
_entity_poly.pdbx_seq_one_letter_code
_entity_poly.pdbx_strand_id
1 'polypeptide(L)'
;MLHYFTIDYGNTGTFYNVIIDGGTREQSETYLQKQSRNVMYLKSLDETRKYKHCKDLGFGKLFHCQFTGKIPKGVEKDTRLTLLDER
;
A
#
# COMPACT_ATOMS: atom_id res chain seq x y z
N MET A 1 -11.36 10.44 4.74
CA MET A 1 -10.63 9.32 5.38
C MET A 1 -9.39 9.07 4.57
N LEU A 2 -8.22 9.17 5.20
CA LEU A 2 -6.93 8.86 4.57
C LEU A 2 -6.54 7.43 4.89
N HIS A 3 -6.20 6.65 3.88
CA HIS A 3 -5.70 5.28 4.01
C HIS A 3 -4.22 5.22 3.64
N TYR A 4 -3.39 4.74 4.56
CA TYR A 4 -1.94 4.62 4.39
C TYR A 4 -1.56 3.19 4.05
N PHE A 5 -0.74 3.02 3.01
CA PHE A 5 -0.24 1.73 2.57
C PHE A 5 1.26 1.78 2.29
N THR A 6 1.89 0.61 2.36
CA THR A 6 3.21 0.37 1.78
C THR A 6 3.06 -0.62 0.62
N ILE A 7 3.65 -0.29 -0.54
CA ILE A 7 3.58 -1.12 -1.75
C ILE A 7 4.96 -1.36 -2.37
N ASP A 8 5.17 -2.53 -2.99
CA ASP A 8 6.28 -2.81 -3.89
C ASP A 8 5.88 -2.47 -5.33
N TYR A 9 5.99 -1.20 -5.70
CA TYR A 9 5.51 -0.73 -7.00
C TYR A 9 6.27 -1.43 -8.14
N GLY A 10 5.53 -2.11 -9.02
CA GLY A 10 6.10 -2.86 -10.13
C GLY A 10 6.79 -4.17 -9.73
N ASN A 11 6.66 -4.62 -8.47
CA ASN A 11 7.26 -5.86 -7.96
C ASN A 11 8.79 -5.89 -8.11
N THR A 12 9.44 -4.77 -7.82
CA THR A 12 10.88 -4.58 -8.04
C THR A 12 11.71 -4.80 -6.78
N GLY A 13 11.06 -5.06 -5.64
CA GLY A 13 11.68 -5.03 -4.30
C GLY A 13 11.90 -3.62 -3.77
N THR A 14 11.26 -2.61 -4.36
CA THR A 14 11.40 -1.19 -4.01
C THR A 14 10.09 -0.70 -3.40
N PHE A 15 10.13 -0.30 -2.13
CA PHE A 15 8.93 0.00 -1.37
C PHE A 15 8.63 1.49 -1.36
N TYR A 16 7.33 1.78 -1.42
CA TYR A 16 6.78 3.11 -1.38
C TYR A 16 5.64 3.19 -0.37
N ASN A 17 5.60 4.27 0.39
CA ASN A 17 4.43 4.64 1.16
C ASN A 17 3.48 5.43 0.27
N VAL A 18 2.24 4.97 0.17
CA VAL A 18 1.18 5.62 -0.58
C VAL A 18 0.02 6.01 0.33
N ILE A 19 -0.63 7.12 -0.02
CA ILE A 19 -1.81 7.61 0.70
C ILE A 19 -2.95 7.81 -0.29
N ILE A 20 -4.11 7.23 0.04
CA ILE A 20 -5.36 7.40 -0.70
C ILE A 20 -6.35 8.14 0.18
N ASP A 21 -6.91 9.23 -0.33
CA ASP A 21 -7.96 10.02 0.32
C ASP A 21 -9.33 9.65 -0.26
N GLY A 22 -10.22 9.13 0.58
CA GLY A 22 -11.55 8.65 0.20
C GLY A 22 -11.63 7.12 0.01
N GLY A 23 -12.82 6.66 -0.34
CA GLY A 23 -13.12 5.24 -0.52
C GLY A 23 -12.98 4.38 0.73
N THR A 24 -13.15 3.07 0.56
CA THR A 24 -12.90 2.09 1.61
C THR A 24 -11.47 1.55 1.53
N ARG A 25 -11.03 0.89 2.61
CA ARG A 25 -9.77 0.17 2.66
C ARG A 25 -9.70 -0.90 1.56
N GLU A 26 -10.76 -1.69 1.41
CA GLU A 26 -10.83 -2.82 0.46
C GLU A 26 -10.75 -2.33 -0.99
N GLN A 27 -11.41 -1.21 -1.31
CA GLN A 27 -11.31 -0.58 -2.64
C GLN A 27 -9.88 -0.15 -2.93
N SER A 28 -9.23 0.47 -1.95
CA SER A 28 -7.85 0.92 -2.04
C SER A 28 -6.87 -0.26 -2.20
N GLU A 29 -7.01 -1.31 -1.40
CA GLU A 29 -6.20 -2.53 -1.49
C GLU A 29 -6.38 -3.21 -2.86
N THR A 30 -7.62 -3.39 -3.31
CA THR A 30 -7.94 -4.01 -4.60
C THR A 30 -7.31 -3.22 -5.76
N TYR A 31 -7.33 -1.90 -5.69
CA TYR A 31 -6.66 -1.05 -6.69
C TYR A 31 -5.15 -1.24 -6.68
N LEU A 32 -4.52 -1.18 -5.49
CA LEU A 32 -3.07 -1.28 -5.34
C LEU A 32 -2.54 -2.68 -5.69
N GLN A 33 -3.31 -3.73 -5.43
CA GLN A 33 -2.96 -5.12 -5.75
C GLN A 33 -2.83 -5.38 -7.26
N LYS A 34 -3.50 -4.58 -8.10
CA LYS A 34 -3.31 -4.64 -9.56
C LYS A 34 -1.92 -4.16 -9.99
N GLN A 35 -1.23 -3.40 -9.15
CA GLN A 35 0.06 -2.77 -9.43
C GLN A 35 1.22 -3.36 -8.62
N SER A 36 0.92 -4.02 -7.51
CA SER A 36 1.89 -4.60 -6.58
C SER A 36 1.34 -5.90 -6.01
N ARG A 37 2.17 -6.94 -5.97
CA ARG A 37 1.89 -8.20 -5.26
C ARG A 37 1.97 -8.04 -3.75
N ASN A 38 2.75 -7.06 -3.29
CA ASN A 38 2.95 -6.76 -1.88
C ASN A 38 2.25 -5.44 -1.55
N VAL A 39 1.07 -5.53 -0.95
CA VAL A 39 0.33 -4.36 -0.45
C VAL A 39 0.10 -4.57 1.03
N MET A 40 0.61 -3.65 1.84
CA MET A 40 0.46 -3.69 3.29
C MET A 40 -0.28 -2.45 3.76
N TYR A 41 -1.41 -2.66 4.43
CA TYR A 41 -2.15 -1.57 5.09
C TYR A 41 -1.45 -1.17 6.38
N LEU A 42 -1.31 0.14 6.60
CA LEU A 42 -0.65 0.68 7.78
C LEU A 42 -1.67 1.20 8.80
N LYS A 43 -2.50 2.15 8.38
CA LYS A 43 -3.48 2.84 9.24
C LYS A 43 -4.44 3.70 8.42
N SER A 44 -5.50 4.16 9.07
CA SER A 44 -6.36 5.22 8.58
C SER A 44 -6.32 6.45 9.49
N LEU A 45 -6.64 7.61 8.94
CA LEU A 45 -6.83 8.85 9.68
C LEU A 45 -8.09 9.57 9.18
N ASP A 46 -8.95 9.98 10.13
CA ASP A 46 -10.12 10.83 9.89
C ASP A 46 -9.73 12.29 9.67
N GLU A 47 -8.92 12.51 8.64
CA GLU A 47 -8.45 13.82 8.22
C GLU A 47 -8.80 14.04 6.75
N THR A 48 -8.79 15.31 6.36
CA THR A 48 -8.78 15.73 4.97
C THR A 48 -7.50 16.52 4.72
N ARG A 49 -6.80 16.23 3.63
CA ARG A 49 -5.59 16.97 3.24
C ARG A 49 -5.83 17.72 1.94
N LYS A 50 -5.25 18.91 1.83
CA LYS A 50 -5.13 19.63 0.56
C LYS A 50 -3.84 19.20 -0.12
N TYR A 51 -3.92 18.78 -1.37
CA TYR A 51 -2.77 18.35 -2.18
C TYR A 51 -2.78 19.06 -3.53
N LYS A 52 -1.59 19.46 -4.00
CA LYS A 52 -1.41 20.16 -5.29
C LYS A 52 -1.49 19.19 -6.48
N HIS A 53 -1.03 17.96 -6.30
CA HIS A 53 -1.03 16.93 -7.33
C HIS A 53 -1.62 15.66 -6.75
N CYS A 54 -2.65 15.13 -7.42
CA CYS A 54 -3.24 13.84 -7.11
C CYS A 54 -3.72 13.17 -8.40
N LYS A 55 -3.77 11.84 -8.35
CA LYS A 55 -4.45 11.02 -9.35
C LYS A 55 -5.83 10.65 -8.82
N ASP A 56 -6.86 10.97 -9.60
CA ASP A 56 -8.22 10.52 -9.32
C ASP A 56 -8.37 9.04 -9.69
N LEU A 57 -8.91 8.24 -8.78
CA LEU A 57 -9.16 6.81 -8.94
C LEU A 57 -10.65 6.47 -9.14
N GLY A 58 -11.54 7.47 -9.13
CA GLY A 58 -12.99 7.32 -9.19
C GLY A 58 -13.65 7.04 -7.83
N PHE A 59 -12.97 6.34 -6.92
CA PHE A 59 -13.43 6.09 -5.54
C PHE A 59 -12.66 6.90 -4.49
N GLY A 60 -11.53 7.48 -4.87
CA GLY A 60 -10.63 8.22 -3.99
C GLY A 60 -9.49 8.86 -4.78
N LYS A 61 -8.62 9.59 -4.10
CA LYS A 61 -7.50 10.30 -4.72
C LYS A 61 -6.17 9.83 -4.15
N LEU A 62 -5.27 9.39 -5.02
CA LEU A 62 -3.90 9.04 -4.66
C LEU A 62 -3.03 10.29 -4.80
N PHE A 63 -2.46 10.78 -3.71
CA PHE A 63 -1.78 12.09 -3.70
C PHE A 63 -0.39 12.08 -3.08
N HIS A 64 0.05 10.94 -2.55
CA HIS A 64 1.38 10.82 -1.95
C HIS A 64 1.98 9.45 -2.29
N CYS A 65 3.25 9.47 -2.70
CA CYS A 65 4.07 8.30 -2.96
C CYS A 65 5.50 8.64 -2.55
N GLN A 66 5.97 8.09 -1.42
CA GLN A 66 7.32 8.32 -0.90
C GLN A 66 8.11 7.02 -0.87
N PHE A 67 9.30 7.02 -1.47
CA PHE A 67 10.23 5.89 -1.39
C PHE A 67 10.65 5.62 0.06
N THR A 68 10.53 4.37 0.51
CA THR A 68 10.86 3.97 1.88
C THR A 68 12.11 3.09 1.99
N GLY A 69 12.53 2.46 0.89
CA GLY A 69 13.71 1.60 0.90
C GLY A 69 13.62 0.44 -0.09
N LYS A 70 14.67 -0.37 -0.11
CA LYS A 70 14.75 -1.62 -0.87
C LYS A 70 14.80 -2.79 0.10
N ILE A 71 14.24 -3.93 -0.29
CA ILE A 71 14.57 -5.19 0.41
C ILE A 71 16.07 -5.44 0.23
N PRO A 72 16.82 -5.66 1.33
CA PRO A 72 18.23 -6.02 1.23
C PRO A 72 18.41 -7.30 0.40
N LYS A 73 19.42 -7.32 -0.47
CA LYS A 73 19.75 -8.51 -1.25
C LYS A 73 20.15 -9.64 -0.28
N GLY A 74 19.55 -10.81 -0.44
CA GLY A 74 19.84 -11.98 0.41
C GLY A 74 18.93 -12.14 1.64
N VAL A 75 17.90 -11.30 1.79
CA VAL A 75 16.81 -11.63 2.73
C VAL A 75 16.06 -12.83 2.16
N GLU A 76 16.23 -13.99 2.80
CA GLU A 76 15.45 -15.18 2.49
C GLU A 76 13.97 -14.93 2.79
N LYS A 77 13.09 -15.66 2.09
CA LYS A 77 11.67 -15.63 2.42
C LYS A 77 11.50 -16.03 3.88
N ASP A 78 10.65 -15.32 4.60
CA ASP A 78 10.31 -15.72 5.97
C ASP A 78 9.67 -17.10 5.93
N THR A 79 10.41 -18.10 6.40
CA THR A 79 10.00 -19.51 6.46
C THR A 79 9.24 -19.83 7.74
N ARG A 80 8.96 -18.83 8.59
CA ARG A 80 7.98 -18.95 9.69
C ARG A 80 6.60 -19.04 9.06
N LEU A 81 6.31 -20.26 8.60
CA LEU A 81 5.05 -20.75 8.11
C LEU A 81 3.90 -20.13 8.90
N THR A 82 2.95 -19.63 8.12
CA THR A 82 1.53 -19.49 8.42
C THR A 82 1.05 -20.74 9.18
N LEU A 83 1.16 -20.72 10.50
CA LEU A 83 0.32 -21.51 11.40
C LEU A 83 -1.04 -20.80 11.45
N LEU A 84 -1.81 -20.88 10.36
CA LEU A 84 -3.25 -20.65 10.41
C LEU A 84 -3.91 -21.91 9.85
N ASP A 85 -4.17 -22.78 10.81
CA ASP A 85 -5.14 -23.87 10.88
C ASP A 85 -5.13 -24.94 9.78
N GLU A 86 -4.57 -26.09 10.17
CA GLU A 86 -5.22 -27.38 9.94
C GLU A 86 -6.65 -27.34 10.53
N ARG A 87 -7.67 -27.36 9.68
CA ARG A 87 -8.95 -28.05 9.93
C ARG A 87 -9.82 -28.14 8.68
#